data_AF-A0A257JEU7-F1
#
_entry.id   AF-A0A257JEU7-F1
#
_cell.length_a   1.000
_cell.length_b   1.000
_cell.length_c   1.000
_cell.angle_alpha   90.00
_cell.angle_beta   90.00
_cell.angle_gamma   90.00
#
_symmetry.space_group_name_H-M   'P 1'
#
loop_
_entity.id
_entity.type
_entity.pdbx_description
1 polymer ?
#
loop_
_entity_poly.entity_id
_entity_poly.type
_entity_poly.pdbx_seq_one_letter_code
_entity_poly.pdbx_strand_id
1 'polypeptide(L)'
;MKTIDVDSHFYEPVDWLEQTDPKLAAEIPKIDIVTLMTASIAGDLLASLPPELRPDPMSLLPERLRPLAEKYRDAPMSEVAKVLRDLQDPTTFSPQGAYAASDRLAFMDARGVDAQFILPTFGFRAAAA
;
A
#
# COMPACT_ATOMS: atom_id res chain seq x y z
N MET A 1 14.85 -22.29 -16.05
CA MET A 1 13.74 -23.01 -15.39
C MET A 1 12.60 -22.02 -15.29
N LYS A 2 11.38 -22.41 -15.70
CA LYS A 2 10.20 -21.55 -15.59
C LYS A 2 9.59 -21.72 -14.21
N THR A 3 9.38 -20.62 -13.50
CA THR A 3 8.83 -20.62 -12.14
C THR A 3 7.40 -20.10 -12.17
N ILE A 4 6.53 -20.72 -11.37
CA ILE A 4 5.22 -20.16 -11.05
C ILE A 4 5.33 -19.57 -9.65
N ASP A 5 5.05 -18.28 -9.54
CA ASP A 5 4.99 -17.58 -8.27
C ASP A 5 3.55 -17.56 -7.79
N VAL A 6 3.30 -18.17 -6.63
CA VAL A 6 1.95 -18.34 -6.08
C VAL A 6 1.60 -17.26 -5.06
N ASP A 7 2.54 -16.38 -4.71
CA ASP A 7 2.37 -15.38 -3.65
C ASP A 7 3.10 -14.07 -3.99
N SER A 8 2.37 -13.18 -4.65
CA SER A 8 2.91 -11.94 -5.19
C SER A 8 1.93 -10.80 -4.95
N HIS A 9 2.46 -9.63 -4.60
CA HIS A 9 1.66 -8.45 -4.26
C HIS A 9 1.88 -7.31 -5.25
N PHE A 10 0.80 -6.65 -5.62
CA PHE A 10 0.82 -5.48 -6.50
C PHE A 10 0.18 -4.30 -5.77
N TYR A 11 0.82 -3.14 -5.84
CA TYR A 11 0.29 -1.93 -5.21
C TYR A 11 -0.86 -1.38 -6.04
N GLU A 12 -2.05 -1.43 -5.47
CA GLU A 12 -3.22 -0.83 -6.08
C GLU A 12 -3.04 0.70 -6.10
N PRO A 13 -3.46 1.39 -7.18
CA PRO A 13 -3.57 2.85 -7.16
C PRO A 13 -4.50 3.26 -6.02
N VAL A 14 -4.05 4.07 -5.07
CA VAL A 14 -4.86 4.38 -3.86
C VAL A 14 -6.17 5.13 -4.16
N ASP A 15 -6.34 5.59 -5.40
CA ASP A 15 -7.53 6.24 -5.96
C ASP A 15 -8.34 5.33 -6.90
N TRP A 16 -8.06 4.02 -6.93
CA TRP A 16 -8.66 3.08 -7.89
C TRP A 16 -10.17 2.95 -7.72
N LEU A 17 -10.65 2.99 -6.47
CA LEU A 17 -12.07 2.78 -6.19
C LEU A 17 -12.88 4.02 -6.57
N GLU A 18 -12.37 5.23 -6.32
CA GLU A 18 -12.98 6.47 -6.80
C GLU A 18 -13.12 6.50 -8.33
N GLN A 19 -12.20 5.85 -9.04
CA GLN A 19 -12.23 5.80 -10.50
C GLN A 19 -13.16 4.71 -11.04
N THR A 20 -13.25 3.56 -10.36
CA THR A 20 -13.96 2.37 -10.87
C THR A 20 -15.38 2.25 -10.33
N ASP A 21 -15.62 2.65 -9.08
CA ASP A 21 -16.95 2.71 -8.46
C ASP A 21 -17.05 3.93 -7.52
N PRO A 22 -17.32 5.13 -8.06
CA PRO A 22 -17.41 6.37 -7.28
C PRO A 22 -18.50 6.34 -6.21
N LYS A 23 -19.56 5.55 -6.43
CA LYS A 23 -20.66 5.45 -5.48
C LYS A 23 -20.21 4.66 -4.26
N LEU A 24 -19.60 3.49 -4.47
CA LEU A 24 -19.06 2.69 -3.38
C LEU A 24 -17.92 3.42 -2.66
N ALA A 25 -17.07 4.13 -3.38
CA ALA A 25 -16.01 4.95 -2.79
C ALA A 25 -16.56 6.02 -1.82
N ALA A 26 -17.76 6.56 -2.07
CA ALA A 26 -18.42 7.51 -1.19
C ALA A 26 -19.04 6.88 0.06
N GLU A 27 -19.31 5.57 0.04
CA GLU A 27 -19.90 4.82 1.15
C GLU A 27 -18.86 4.26 2.11
N ILE A 28 -17.61 4.05 1.67
CA ILE A 28 -16.54 3.46 2.47
C ILE A 28 -15.76 4.54 3.24
N PRO A 29 -15.44 4.32 4.54
CA PRO A 29 -14.58 5.23 5.28
C PRO A 29 -13.22 5.42 4.62
N LYS A 30 -12.78 6.69 4.52
CA LYS A 30 -11.43 6.99 4.03
C LYS A 30 -10.40 6.56 5.05
N ILE A 31 -9.30 5.99 4.56
CA ILE A 31 -8.12 5.66 5.35
C ILE A 31 -7.08 6.75 5.09
N ASP A 32 -6.56 7.38 6.15
CA ASP A 32 -5.46 8.32 6.03
C ASP A 32 -4.12 7.59 5.82
N ILE A 33 -3.12 8.30 5.29
CA ILE A 33 -1.83 7.71 4.93
C ILE A 33 -1.05 7.18 6.13
N VAL A 34 -1.20 7.79 7.31
CA VAL A 34 -0.51 7.34 8.53
C VAL A 34 -1.11 6.02 8.98
N THR A 35 -2.43 5.92 9.00
CA THR A 35 -3.14 4.67 9.28
C THR A 35 -2.77 3.60 8.26
N LEU A 36 -2.75 3.92 6.96
CA LEU A 36 -2.36 2.96 5.91
C LEU A 36 -0.93 2.42 6.13
N MET A 37 0.04 3.29 6.38
CA MET A 37 1.45 2.92 6.56
C MET A 37 1.66 2.11 7.85
N THR A 38 1.10 2.57 8.96
CA THR A 38 1.29 1.93 10.27
C THR A 38 0.59 0.59 10.34
N ALA A 39 -0.58 0.49 9.73
CA ALA A 39 -1.26 -0.77 9.54
C ALA A 39 -0.38 -1.70 8.68
N SER A 40 0.21 -1.23 7.57
CA SER A 40 1.09 -2.04 6.72
C SER A 40 2.31 -2.62 7.46
N ILE A 41 2.82 -1.89 8.46
CA ILE A 41 3.99 -2.30 9.27
C ILE A 41 3.61 -3.23 10.43
N ALA A 42 2.55 -2.89 11.17
CA ALA A 42 2.23 -3.52 12.46
C ALA A 42 0.72 -3.79 12.66
N GLY A 43 -0.07 -3.80 11.60
CA GLY A 43 -1.54 -3.85 11.67
C GLY A 43 -2.09 -5.08 12.37
N ASP A 44 -1.54 -6.27 12.12
CA ASP A 44 -1.99 -7.49 12.79
C ASP A 44 -1.73 -7.43 14.31
N LEU A 45 -0.58 -6.86 14.69
CA LEU A 45 -0.26 -6.61 16.09
C LEU A 45 -1.23 -5.58 16.69
N LEU A 46 -1.51 -4.48 16.00
CA LEU A 46 -2.45 -3.45 16.45
C LEU A 46 -3.88 -3.99 16.59
N ALA A 47 -4.31 -4.86 15.68
CA ALA A 47 -5.61 -5.51 15.71
C ALA A 47 -5.76 -6.46 16.91
N SER A 48 -4.64 -7.04 17.40
CA SER A 48 -4.63 -7.86 18.61
C SER A 48 -4.73 -7.06 19.91
N LEU A 49 -4.55 -5.74 19.85
CA LEU A 49 -4.59 -4.85 21.01
C LEU A 49 -5.95 -4.14 21.13
N PRO A 50 -6.50 -4.03 22.34
CA PRO A 50 -7.59 -3.09 22.64
C PRO A 50 -7.22 -1.66 22.18
N PRO A 51 -8.17 -0.86 21.66
CA PRO A 51 -7.89 0.49 21.15
C PRO A 51 -7.13 1.38 22.15
N GLU A 52 -7.41 1.24 23.44
CA GLU A 52 -6.83 2.05 24.52
C GLU A 52 -5.35 1.72 24.79
N LEU A 53 -4.88 0.57 24.31
CA LEU A 53 -3.49 0.10 24.44
C LEU A 53 -2.68 0.27 23.16
N ARG A 54 -3.31 0.74 22.07
CA ARG A 54 -2.60 0.96 20.81
C ARG A 54 -1.65 2.16 20.94
N PRO A 55 -0.37 2.02 20.56
CA PRO A 55 0.57 3.14 20.58
C PRO A 55 0.18 4.18 19.54
N ASP A 56 0.70 5.40 19.71
CA ASP A 56 0.58 6.46 18.69
C ASP A 56 1.08 5.94 17.34
N PRO A 57 0.26 5.95 16.27
CA PRO A 57 0.65 5.48 14.95
C PRO A 57 1.97 6.12 14.45
N MET A 58 2.20 7.40 14.71
CA MET A 58 3.43 8.08 14.28
C MET A 58 4.69 7.51 14.92
N SER A 59 4.58 6.97 16.13
CA SER A 59 5.71 6.35 16.84
C SER A 59 6.18 5.05 16.17
N LEU A 60 5.27 4.35 15.48
CA LEU A 60 5.53 3.10 14.77
C LEU A 60 6.21 3.30 13.41
N LEU A 61 6.18 4.53 12.89
CA LEU A 61 6.84 4.83 11.63
C LEU A 61 8.35 4.91 11.81
N PRO A 62 9.14 4.27 10.91
CA PRO A 62 10.56 4.54 10.78
C PRO A 62 10.84 6.04 10.69
N GLU A 63 11.88 6.50 11.36
CA GLU A 63 12.20 7.94 11.48
C GLU A 63 12.26 8.65 10.13
N ARG A 64 12.83 8.00 9.10
CA ARG A 64 12.90 8.51 7.73
C ARG A 64 11.55 8.79 7.07
N LEU A 65 10.46 8.21 7.57
CA LEU A 65 9.11 8.34 7.01
C LEU A 65 8.23 9.32 7.76
N ARG A 66 8.60 9.70 8.99
CA ARG A 66 7.78 10.61 9.80
C ARG A 66 7.56 11.97 9.13
N PRO A 67 8.56 12.61 8.50
CA PRO A 67 8.33 13.89 7.81
C PRO A 67 7.34 13.77 6.64
N LEU A 68 7.38 12.64 5.91
CA LEU A 68 6.46 12.36 4.82
C LEU A 68 5.04 12.16 5.36
N ALA A 69 4.90 11.35 6.40
CA ALA A 69 3.63 11.09 7.06
C ALA A 69 3.01 12.36 7.66
N GLU A 70 3.80 13.24 8.28
CA GLU A 70 3.33 14.55 8.77
C GLU A 70 2.86 15.44 7.63
N LYS A 71 3.64 15.54 6.55
CA LYS A 71 3.30 16.39 5.39
C LYS A 71 1.97 16.00 4.75
N TYR A 72 1.66 14.71 4.71
CA TYR A 72 0.51 14.17 3.98
C TYR A 72 -0.62 13.65 4.86
N ARG A 73 -0.54 13.82 6.18
CA ARG A 73 -1.53 13.33 7.15
C ARG A 73 -2.96 13.73 6.78
N ASP A 74 -3.13 15.02 6.43
CA ASP A 74 -4.43 15.61 6.13
C ASP A 74 -4.66 15.79 4.62
N ALA A 75 -3.75 15.28 3.79
CA ALA A 75 -3.86 15.41 2.34
C ALA A 75 -4.94 14.47 1.79
N PRO A 76 -5.69 14.87 0.74
CA PRO A 76 -6.59 13.97 0.07
C PRO A 76 -5.81 12.80 -0.55
N MET A 77 -6.39 11.60 -0.55
CA MET A 77 -5.73 10.40 -1.09
C MET A 77 -5.34 10.54 -2.56
N SER A 78 -6.00 11.39 -3.34
CA SER A 78 -5.61 11.72 -4.72
C SER A 78 -4.27 12.47 -4.80
N GLU A 79 -3.95 13.31 -3.82
CA GLU A 79 -2.66 14.00 -3.72
C GLU A 79 -1.59 13.03 -3.20
N VAL A 80 -1.93 12.19 -2.22
CA VAL A 80 -1.07 11.10 -1.75
C VAL A 80 -0.74 10.14 -2.91
N ALA A 81 -1.72 9.79 -3.75
CA ALA A 81 -1.54 8.94 -4.92
C ALA A 81 -0.49 9.52 -5.87
N LYS A 82 -0.57 10.83 -6.14
CA LYS A 82 0.40 11.52 -6.99
C LYS A 82 1.80 11.41 -6.40
N VAL A 83 1.94 11.63 -5.10
CA VAL A 83 3.23 11.58 -4.42
C VAL A 83 3.79 10.17 -4.36
N LEU A 84 2.98 9.15 -4.06
CA LEU A 84 3.41 7.75 -4.07
C LEU A 84 3.78 7.27 -5.49
N ARG A 85 3.07 7.75 -6.51
CA ARG A 85 3.43 7.52 -7.93
C ARG A 85 4.74 8.20 -8.30
N ASP A 86 4.99 9.41 -7.82
CA ASP A 86 6.22 10.17 -8.10
C ASP A 86 7.41 9.68 -7.26
N LEU A 87 7.16 9.10 -6.07
CA LEU A 87 8.13 8.47 -5.17
C LEU A 87 8.46 7.03 -5.58
N GLN A 88 8.54 6.75 -6.89
CA GLN A 88 9.16 5.53 -7.46
C GLN A 88 10.68 5.46 -7.18
N ASP A 89 11.10 5.91 -6.00
CA ASP A 89 12.45 5.72 -5.48
C ASP A 89 12.60 4.25 -5.05
N PRO A 90 13.47 3.48 -5.74
CA PRO A 90 13.70 2.07 -5.44
C PRO A 90 14.32 1.83 -4.05
N THR A 91 14.74 2.89 -3.34
CA THR A 91 15.35 2.80 -2.00
C THR A 91 14.37 2.95 -0.84
N THR A 92 13.11 3.34 -1.12
CA THR A 92 12.19 3.69 -0.03
C THR A 92 10.91 2.86 0.01
N PHE A 93 10.17 2.64 -1.10
CA PHE A 93 8.88 1.92 -1.01
C PHE A 93 8.41 1.10 -2.21
N SER A 94 8.96 1.24 -3.41
CA SER A 94 8.44 0.53 -4.58
C SER A 94 9.52 -0.33 -5.23
N PRO A 95 9.57 -1.64 -4.94
CA PRO A 95 10.45 -2.53 -5.68
C PRO A 95 10.06 -2.52 -7.17
N GLN A 96 11.01 -2.87 -8.04
CA GLN A 96 10.77 -2.93 -9.48
C GLN A 96 9.54 -3.78 -9.79
N GLY A 97 8.62 -3.23 -10.59
CA GLY A 97 7.39 -3.92 -10.97
C GLY A 97 6.30 -3.96 -9.89
N ALA A 98 6.44 -3.26 -8.76
CA ALA A 98 5.41 -3.25 -7.71
C ALA A 98 4.12 -2.51 -8.10
N TYR A 99 4.17 -1.58 -9.04
CA TYR A 99 3.06 -0.68 -9.38
C TYR A 99 2.73 -0.60 -10.89
N ALA A 100 3.73 -0.72 -11.77
CA ALA A 100 3.52 -0.66 -13.21
C ALA A 100 3.51 -2.06 -13.81
N ALA A 101 2.44 -2.39 -14.55
CA ALA A 101 2.29 -3.71 -15.16
C ALA A 101 3.42 -4.03 -16.16
N SER A 102 3.85 -3.05 -16.97
CA SER A 102 4.97 -3.19 -17.89
C SER A 102 6.27 -3.57 -17.16
N ASP A 103 6.54 -2.90 -16.04
CA ASP A 103 7.76 -3.10 -15.27
C ASP A 103 7.72 -4.45 -14.55
N ARG A 104 6.52 -4.90 -14.14
CA ARG A 104 6.28 -6.22 -13.56
C ARG A 104 6.56 -7.33 -14.55
N LEU A 105 6.06 -7.20 -15.78
CA LEU A 105 6.32 -8.17 -16.85
C LEU A 105 7.82 -8.23 -17.17
N ALA A 106 8.48 -7.08 -17.31
CA ALA A 106 9.94 -7.04 -17.52
C ALA A 106 10.72 -7.67 -16.36
N PHE A 107 10.28 -7.46 -15.12
CA PHE A 107 10.86 -8.09 -13.93
C PHE A 107 10.69 -9.61 -13.94
N MET A 108 9.50 -10.10 -14.33
CA MET A 108 9.18 -11.52 -14.43
C MET A 108 10.02 -12.21 -15.52
N ASP A 109 10.10 -11.61 -16.71
CA ASP A 109 10.90 -12.11 -17.84
C ASP A 109 12.37 -12.25 -17.45
N ALA A 110 12.94 -11.24 -16.80
CA ALA A 110 14.34 -11.24 -16.36
C ALA A 110 14.65 -12.33 -15.32
N ARG A 111 13.64 -12.85 -14.61
CA ARG A 111 13.79 -13.85 -13.54
C ARG A 111 13.23 -15.23 -13.91
N GLY A 112 12.70 -15.38 -15.12
CA GLY A 112 12.12 -16.65 -15.58
C GLY A 112 10.83 -17.02 -14.83
N VAL A 113 10.05 -16.03 -14.39
CA VAL A 113 8.72 -16.22 -13.80
C VAL A 113 7.69 -16.26 -14.93
N ASP A 114 7.03 -17.40 -15.11
CA ASP A 114 6.09 -17.64 -16.21
C ASP A 114 4.66 -17.19 -15.87
N ALA A 115 4.29 -17.32 -14.59
CA ALA A 115 3.01 -16.86 -14.08
C ALA A 115 3.16 -16.38 -12.63
N GLN A 116 2.36 -15.37 -12.26
CA GLN A 116 2.22 -14.91 -10.88
C GLN A 116 0.75 -14.88 -10.46
N PHE A 117 0.48 -15.32 -9.24
CA PHE A 117 -0.80 -15.09 -8.58
C PHE A 117 -0.68 -13.74 -7.87
N ILE A 118 -1.52 -12.78 -8.25
CA ILE A 118 -1.50 -11.43 -7.67
C ILE A 118 -2.54 -11.34 -6.55
N LEU A 119 -2.05 -11.08 -5.35
CA LEU A 119 -2.85 -10.83 -4.17
C LEU A 119 -2.96 -9.31 -3.91
N PRO A 120 -4.06 -8.85 -3.27
CA PRO A 120 -4.18 -7.45 -2.86
C PRO A 120 -3.02 -7.01 -1.96
N THR A 121 -2.70 -5.73 -1.96
CA THR A 121 -1.79 -5.13 -0.97
C THR A 121 -2.60 -4.29 0.02
N PHE A 122 -3.23 -3.24 -0.49
CA PHE A 122 -4.03 -2.34 0.33
C PHE A 122 -5.45 -2.87 0.54
N GLY A 123 -5.97 -3.66 -0.40
CA GLY A 123 -7.36 -4.17 -0.38
C GLY A 123 -7.68 -5.18 0.73
N PHE A 124 -6.68 -5.78 1.39
CA PHE A 124 -6.92 -6.79 2.44
C PHE A 124 -7.55 -6.24 3.73
N ARG A 125 -7.58 -4.93 3.93
CA ARG A 125 -7.71 -4.33 5.27
C ARG A 125 -9.08 -3.75 5.63
N ALA A 126 -10.10 -3.89 4.78
CA ALA A 126 -11.43 -3.33 5.02
C ALA A 126 -12.22 -3.92 6.20
N ALA A 127 -11.68 -4.89 6.96
CA ALA A 127 -12.43 -5.63 7.98
C ALA A 127 -12.04 -5.37 9.45
N ALA A 128 -11.05 -4.51 9.74
CA ALA A 128 -10.60 -4.27 11.11
C ALA A 128 -10.59 -2.76 11.44
N ALA A 129 -11.78 -2.17 11.51
CA ALA A 129 -12.01 -0.90 12.20
C ALA A 129 -12.62 -1.20 13.58
#